data_AF-A0A831KN77-F1
#
_entry.id   AF-A0A831KN77-F1
#
_cell.length_a   1.000
_cell.length_b   1.000
_cell.length_c   1.000
_cell.angle_alpha   90.00
_cell.angle_beta   90.00
_cell.angle_gamma   90.00
#
_symmetry.space_group_name_H-M   'P 1'
#
loop_
_entity.id
_entity.type
_entity.pdbx_description
1 polymer ?
#
loop_
_entity_poly.entity_id
_entity_poly.type
_entity_poly.pdbx_seq_one_letter_code
_entity_poly.pdbx_strand_id
1 'polypeptide(L)'
;MIYEKHGRYIIPFDDVPSQRAVMPEISVEERKGNFVEVETGFPEEMAVNEAKRCLGCRRCLGCALCWAECKPEAIDFSMPDETLDLEFDEVIITPAQDNTFERLDKALGYGIYPHVITDLQFERMLSPTGPTDGLVMSPLNGQIPSRLAIIQGHPEEDENHLLPSLILGVNESILALHKTEELEVTLVSPFSDTFEKDYLPEAKKVKGLELVNGKPLSVKQETDGLGLLLTYTGTDGEKQQEFDMIVVLTKPKLSSDISNLSKKLNQEVVSA
;
A
#
# COMPACT_ATOMS: atom_id res chain seq x y z
N MET A 1 -3.52 16.15 -38.23
CA MET A 1 -3.62 16.50 -36.79
C MET A 1 -5.03 16.17 -36.34
N ILE A 2 -5.19 15.30 -35.37
CA ILE A 2 -6.51 14.73 -34.97
C ILE A 2 -7.26 15.66 -33.98
N TYR A 3 -6.59 16.67 -33.42
CA TYR A 3 -7.14 17.49 -32.34
C TYR A 3 -7.05 19.00 -32.68
N GLU A 4 -8.19 19.67 -32.81
CA GLU A 4 -8.30 21.14 -32.98
C GLU A 4 -8.96 21.77 -31.74
N LYS A 5 -8.30 22.71 -31.06
CA LYS A 5 -8.74 23.26 -29.76
C LYS A 5 -10.09 24.01 -29.86
N HIS A 6 -11.20 23.37 -29.45
CA HIS A 6 -12.54 23.97 -29.41
C HIS A 6 -13.09 24.04 -27.97
N GLY A 7 -13.86 25.10 -27.65
CA GLY A 7 -14.30 25.44 -26.27
C GLY A 7 -15.29 24.48 -25.60
N ARG A 8 -15.78 23.45 -26.31
CA ARG A 8 -16.51 22.30 -25.75
C ARG A 8 -16.29 21.09 -26.66
N TYR A 9 -15.51 20.12 -26.19
CA TYR A 9 -15.35 18.84 -26.86
C TYR A 9 -16.45 17.88 -26.42
N ILE A 10 -17.49 17.72 -27.25
CA ILE A 10 -18.07 16.38 -27.41
C ILE A 10 -17.20 15.76 -28.49
N ILE A 11 -16.25 14.93 -28.10
CA ILE A 11 -15.47 14.17 -29.09
C ILE A 11 -16.49 13.27 -29.78
N PRO A 12 -16.66 13.35 -31.10
CA PRO A 12 -17.21 12.22 -31.81
C PRO A 12 -16.19 11.11 -31.62
N PHE A 13 -16.49 10.16 -30.75
CA PHE A 13 -15.78 8.90 -30.73
C PHE A 13 -16.13 8.22 -32.06
N ASP A 14 -15.42 8.55 -33.14
CA ASP A 14 -15.54 7.83 -34.42
C ASP A 14 -15.16 6.34 -34.24
N ASP A 15 -14.59 6.03 -33.07
CA ASP A 15 -14.18 4.78 -32.46
C ASP A 15 -15.20 4.19 -31.45
N VAL A 16 -16.49 4.60 -31.43
CA VAL A 16 -17.56 3.75 -30.80
C VAL A 16 -17.98 2.62 -31.77
N PRO A 17 -18.46 1.50 -31.20
CA PRO A 17 -17.82 0.20 -31.29
C PRO A 17 -17.90 -0.39 -32.71
N SER A 18 -16.75 -0.62 -33.37
CA SER A 18 -16.73 -1.69 -34.36
C SER A 18 -17.15 -3.00 -33.67
N GLN A 19 -17.87 -3.86 -34.39
CA GLN A 19 -18.24 -5.16 -33.83
C GLN A 19 -16.96 -5.87 -33.36
N ARG A 20 -17.02 -6.44 -32.14
CA ARG A 20 -15.93 -7.24 -31.60
C ARG A 20 -15.56 -8.31 -32.63
N ALA A 21 -14.26 -8.49 -32.84
CA ALA A 21 -13.77 -9.57 -33.70
C ALA A 21 -14.36 -10.92 -33.22
N VAL A 22 -14.98 -11.65 -34.13
CA VAL A 22 -15.51 -12.99 -33.84
C VAL A 22 -14.33 -13.96 -33.80
N MET A 23 -14.27 -14.80 -32.77
CA MET A 23 -13.24 -15.83 -32.65
C MET A 23 -13.26 -16.72 -33.89
N PRO A 24 -12.16 -16.85 -34.64
CA PRO A 24 -12.08 -17.78 -35.74
C PRO A 24 -12.24 -19.22 -35.20
N GLU A 25 -13.15 -19.96 -35.81
CA GLU A 25 -13.39 -21.35 -35.47
C GLU A 25 -13.18 -22.25 -36.68
N ILE A 26 -12.68 -23.46 -36.46
CA ILE A 26 -12.65 -24.50 -37.51
C ILE A 26 -14.07 -24.94 -37.90
N SER A 27 -14.27 -25.43 -39.13
CA SER A 27 -15.60 -25.85 -39.59
C SER A 27 -16.11 -27.10 -38.87
N VAL A 28 -17.43 -27.33 -38.85
CA VAL A 28 -18.03 -28.49 -38.18
C VAL A 28 -17.52 -29.83 -38.75
N GLU A 29 -17.19 -29.85 -40.04
CA GLU A 29 -16.63 -30.99 -40.76
C GLU A 29 -15.22 -31.31 -40.28
N GLU A 30 -14.39 -30.30 -40.06
CA GLU A 30 -13.03 -30.44 -39.53
C GLU A 30 -13.00 -30.83 -38.05
N ARG A 31 -14.08 -30.54 -37.30
CA ARG A 31 -14.24 -30.98 -35.90
C ARG A 31 -14.51 -32.48 -35.76
N LYS A 32 -14.89 -33.19 -36.84
CA LYS A 32 -15.33 -34.59 -36.73
C LYS A 32 -14.14 -35.54 -36.57
N GLY A 33 -14.18 -36.35 -35.52
CA GLY A 33 -13.27 -37.49 -35.34
C GLY A 33 -11.87 -37.14 -34.83
N ASN A 34 -11.67 -35.92 -34.32
CA ASN A 34 -10.42 -35.50 -33.69
C ASN A 34 -10.69 -34.61 -32.46
N PHE A 35 -9.62 -34.21 -31.77
CA PHE A 35 -9.66 -33.31 -30.60
C PHE A 35 -8.87 -32.01 -30.88
N VAL A 36 -8.91 -31.52 -32.11
CA VAL A 36 -8.23 -30.26 -32.49
C VAL A 36 -8.98 -29.09 -31.85
N GLU A 37 -8.23 -28.13 -31.32
CA GLU A 37 -8.76 -26.91 -30.72
C GLU A 37 -9.70 -26.19 -31.69
N VAL A 38 -10.90 -25.85 -31.22
CA VAL A 38 -11.94 -25.29 -32.09
C VAL A 38 -11.71 -23.81 -32.34
N GLU A 39 -11.36 -23.08 -31.30
CA GLU A 39 -11.06 -21.65 -31.33
C GLU A 39 -9.57 -21.47 -31.67
N THR A 40 -9.27 -20.99 -32.87
CA THR A 40 -7.88 -20.94 -33.36
C THR A 40 -7.12 -19.67 -32.94
N GLY A 41 -7.78 -18.77 -32.22
CA GLY A 41 -7.24 -17.47 -31.83
C GLY A 41 -7.26 -16.44 -32.96
N PHE A 42 -6.92 -15.20 -32.64
CA PHE A 42 -6.85 -14.13 -33.63
C PHE A 42 -5.50 -14.16 -34.37
N PRO A 43 -5.50 -14.00 -35.71
CA PRO A 43 -4.30 -13.60 -36.44
C PRO A 43 -3.74 -12.29 -35.88
N GLU A 44 -2.42 -12.09 -35.99
CA GLU A 44 -1.72 -10.93 -35.41
C GLU A 44 -2.38 -9.59 -35.76
N GLU A 45 -2.71 -9.37 -37.03
CA GLU A 45 -3.38 -8.14 -37.47
C GLU A 45 -4.73 -7.93 -36.78
N MET A 46 -5.54 -8.99 -36.65
CA MET A 46 -6.84 -8.94 -35.98
C MET A 46 -6.67 -8.73 -34.47
N ALA A 47 -5.67 -9.36 -33.85
CA ALA A 47 -5.34 -9.17 -32.44
C ALA A 47 -4.91 -7.73 -32.14
N VAL A 48 -4.05 -7.14 -32.99
CA VAL A 48 -3.60 -5.74 -32.88
C VAL A 48 -4.79 -4.79 -33.07
N ASN A 49 -5.67 -5.05 -34.02
CA ASN A 49 -6.86 -4.22 -34.25
C ASN A 49 -7.88 -4.32 -33.10
N GLU A 50 -8.13 -5.52 -32.56
CA GLU A 50 -9.01 -5.72 -31.40
C GLU A 50 -8.40 -5.10 -30.12
N ALA A 51 -7.08 -5.16 -29.94
CA ALA A 51 -6.39 -4.49 -28.84
C ALA A 51 -6.48 -2.96 -28.96
N LYS A 52 -6.40 -2.40 -30.17
CA LYS A 52 -6.61 -0.97 -30.43
C LYS A 52 -8.04 -0.53 -30.10
N ARG A 53 -9.03 -1.39 -30.31
CA ARG A 53 -10.46 -1.18 -29.96
C ARG A 53 -10.71 -1.21 -28.44
N CYS A 54 -9.90 -1.94 -27.67
CA CYS A 54 -10.12 -2.15 -26.24
C CYS A 54 -9.84 -0.90 -25.39
N LEU A 55 -10.86 -0.39 -24.70
CA LEU A 55 -10.73 0.71 -23.72
C LEU A 55 -10.20 0.23 -22.36
N GLY A 56 -10.21 -1.08 -22.08
CA GLY A 56 -9.88 -1.64 -20.76
C GLY A 56 -8.39 -1.70 -20.43
N CYS A 57 -7.51 -1.78 -21.44
CA CYS A 57 -6.07 -1.83 -21.22
C CYS A 57 -5.40 -0.45 -21.16
N ARG A 58 -6.14 0.64 -21.40
CA ARG A 58 -5.57 1.99 -21.46
C ARG A 58 -5.85 2.79 -20.19
N ARG A 59 -4.80 3.17 -19.43
CA ARG A 59 -4.91 4.18 -18.36
C ARG A 59 -5.37 5.55 -18.93
N CYS A 60 -4.94 5.89 -20.14
CA CYS A 60 -5.38 7.07 -20.90
C CYS A 60 -6.28 6.65 -22.08
N LEU A 61 -7.53 7.11 -22.09
CA LEU A 61 -8.49 6.74 -23.14
C LEU A 61 -8.30 7.54 -24.45
N GLY A 62 -7.29 8.40 -24.56
CA GLY A 62 -7.04 9.20 -25.76
C GLY A 62 -8.08 10.31 -26.00
N CYS A 63 -8.89 10.66 -25.01
CA CYS A 63 -9.97 11.64 -25.16
C CYS A 63 -9.47 13.10 -25.30
N ALA A 64 -8.19 13.39 -25.11
CA ALA A 64 -7.65 14.75 -25.20
C ALA A 64 -8.35 15.83 -24.34
N LEU A 65 -9.21 15.47 -23.38
CA LEU A 65 -9.87 16.44 -22.49
C LEU A 65 -8.85 17.14 -21.58
N CYS A 66 -7.86 16.40 -21.10
CA CYS A 66 -6.74 16.98 -20.35
C CYS A 66 -5.95 17.98 -21.20
N TRP A 67 -5.74 17.69 -22.49
CA TRP A 67 -5.06 18.60 -23.43
C TRP A 67 -5.88 19.87 -23.70
N ALA A 68 -7.20 19.74 -23.89
CA ALA A 68 -8.10 20.86 -24.11
C ALA A 68 -8.13 21.85 -22.93
N GLU A 69 -8.12 21.34 -21.69
CA GLU A 69 -8.15 22.15 -20.46
C GLU A 69 -6.76 22.62 -19.98
N CYS A 70 -5.68 22.11 -20.59
CA CYS A 70 -4.32 22.44 -20.21
C CYS A 70 -3.96 23.88 -20.63
N LYS A 71 -4.20 24.86 -19.74
CA LYS A 71 -3.83 26.27 -19.97
C LYS A 71 -2.33 26.47 -20.29
N PRO A 72 -1.39 25.75 -19.65
CA PRO A 72 0.03 25.86 -20.00
C PRO A 72 0.41 25.22 -21.33
N GLU A 73 -0.51 24.51 -21.99
CA GLU A 73 -0.27 23.79 -23.25
C GLU A 73 0.89 22.76 -23.17
N ALA A 74 1.07 22.15 -21.99
CA ALA A 74 2.19 21.26 -21.69
C ALA A 74 2.02 19.80 -22.17
N ILE A 75 0.84 19.43 -22.66
CA ILE A 75 0.56 18.04 -23.07
C ILE A 75 0.90 17.87 -24.55
N ASP A 76 1.88 17.02 -24.84
CA ASP A 76 2.26 16.64 -26.19
C ASP A 76 2.13 15.11 -26.38
N PHE A 77 1.12 14.69 -27.14
CA PHE A 77 0.88 13.27 -27.44
C PHE A 77 1.87 12.69 -28.46
N SER A 78 2.70 13.52 -29.08
CA SER A 78 3.70 13.11 -30.06
C SER A 78 5.10 12.91 -29.48
N MET A 79 5.29 13.22 -28.18
CA MET A 79 6.55 13.06 -27.48
C MET A 79 7.00 11.58 -27.51
N PRO A 80 8.15 11.26 -28.15
CA PRO A 80 8.67 9.90 -28.18
C PRO A 80 9.44 9.57 -26.89
N ASP A 81 9.68 8.28 -26.66
CA ASP A 81 10.68 7.84 -25.69
C ASP A 81 12.09 8.23 -26.18
N GLU A 82 12.94 8.73 -25.29
CA GLU A 82 14.33 9.09 -25.58
C GLU A 82 15.28 8.21 -24.77
N THR A 83 16.33 7.69 -25.41
CA THR A 83 17.45 7.02 -24.74
C THR A 83 18.62 7.99 -24.67
N LEU A 84 19.15 8.20 -23.46
CA LEU A 84 20.31 9.06 -23.23
C LEU A 84 21.53 8.20 -22.91
N ASP A 85 22.60 8.37 -23.69
CA ASP A 85 23.91 7.78 -23.40
C ASP A 85 24.75 8.81 -22.63
N LEU A 86 25.01 8.52 -21.34
CA LEU A 86 25.71 9.41 -20.42
C LEU A 86 26.91 8.67 -19.82
N GLU A 87 28.04 9.37 -19.74
CA GLU A 87 29.27 8.86 -19.10
C GLU A 87 29.45 9.51 -17.72
N PHE A 88 29.75 8.69 -16.72
CA PHE A 88 29.99 9.12 -15.33
C PHE A 88 31.21 8.40 -14.76
N ASP A 89 31.96 9.08 -13.90
CA ASP A 89 33.07 8.48 -13.16
C ASP A 89 32.56 7.55 -12.04
N GLU A 90 31.46 7.95 -11.38
CA GLU A 90 30.87 7.22 -10.24
C GLU A 90 29.33 7.29 -10.29
N VAL A 91 28.69 6.22 -9.79
CA VAL A 91 27.23 6.12 -9.68
C VAL A 91 26.84 5.73 -8.26
N ILE A 92 26.05 6.56 -7.59
CA ILE A 92 25.53 6.30 -6.25
C ILE A 92 24.06 5.89 -6.37
N ILE A 93 23.71 4.72 -5.83
CA ILE A 93 22.36 4.16 -5.93
C ILE A 93 21.71 4.22 -4.54
N THR A 94 20.74 5.12 -4.38
CA THR A 94 19.94 5.29 -3.16
C THR A 94 18.46 5.07 -3.48
N PRO A 95 18.02 3.81 -3.70
CA PRO A 95 16.67 3.52 -4.17
C PRO A 95 15.61 3.75 -3.09
N ALA A 96 16.03 4.15 -1.89
CA ALA A 96 15.22 4.25 -0.69
C ALA A 96 14.49 2.93 -0.39
N GLN A 97 13.39 3.03 0.34
CA GLN A 97 12.54 1.91 0.69
C GLN A 97 11.19 2.10 -0.01
N ASP A 98 10.61 1.00 -0.50
CA ASP A 98 9.24 0.98 -0.99
C ASP A 98 8.24 0.87 0.19
N ASN A 99 6.96 1.04 -0.11
CA ASN A 99 5.86 0.84 0.84
C ASN A 99 5.51 -0.65 1.03
N THR A 100 6.31 -1.55 0.47
CA THR A 100 6.12 -3.00 0.65
C THR A 100 6.73 -3.44 1.96
N PHE A 101 6.01 -4.31 2.66
CA PHE A 101 6.41 -4.85 3.96
C PHE A 101 6.28 -6.37 3.97
N GLU A 102 6.97 -7.00 4.91
CA GLU A 102 6.88 -8.43 5.16
C GLU A 102 5.45 -8.82 5.53
N ARG A 103 5.07 -10.05 5.18
CA ARG A 103 3.69 -10.50 5.39
C ARG A 103 3.38 -10.56 6.89
N LEU A 104 2.34 -9.83 7.29
CA LEU A 104 1.79 -9.89 8.65
C LEU A 104 1.10 -11.23 8.92
N ASP A 105 1.16 -11.68 10.17
CA ASP A 105 0.35 -12.82 10.62
C ASP A 105 -1.14 -12.47 10.48
N LYS A 106 -1.90 -13.38 9.85
CA LYS A 106 -3.35 -13.24 9.71
C LYS A 106 -4.06 -13.16 11.06
N ALA A 107 -3.47 -13.74 12.11
CA ALA A 107 -4.00 -13.65 13.46
C ALA A 107 -4.11 -12.21 13.95
N LEU A 108 -3.31 -11.27 13.42
CA LEU A 108 -3.36 -9.85 13.78
C LEU A 108 -4.50 -9.09 13.09
N GLY A 109 -5.29 -9.73 12.24
CA GLY A 109 -6.52 -9.15 11.68
C GLY A 109 -6.34 -8.15 10.53
N TYR A 110 -5.10 -7.82 10.14
CA TYR A 110 -4.84 -6.95 9.00
C TYR A 110 -5.35 -7.56 7.68
N GLY A 111 -6.07 -6.75 6.89
CA GLY A 111 -6.75 -7.19 5.67
C GLY A 111 -8.03 -8.01 5.90
N ILE A 112 -8.40 -8.27 7.16
CA ILE A 112 -9.67 -8.90 7.56
C ILE A 112 -10.60 -7.84 8.14
N TYR A 113 -10.11 -7.06 9.11
CA TYR A 113 -10.89 -5.99 9.76
C TYR A 113 -10.46 -4.62 9.22
N PRO A 114 -11.39 -3.77 8.72
CA PRO A 114 -11.03 -2.49 8.09
C PRO A 114 -10.34 -1.47 8.99
N HIS A 115 -10.47 -1.62 10.30
CA HIS A 115 -9.93 -0.74 11.34
C HIS A 115 -8.71 -1.36 12.05
N VAL A 116 -8.13 -2.41 11.43
CA VAL A 116 -6.74 -2.82 11.64
C VAL A 116 -5.93 -2.27 10.46
N ILE A 117 -5.09 -1.26 10.71
CA ILE A 117 -4.29 -0.59 9.68
C ILE A 117 -2.80 -0.78 9.94
N THR A 118 -1.96 -0.42 8.98
CA THR A 118 -0.50 -0.37 9.17
C THR A 118 -0.05 0.99 9.73
N ASP A 119 1.14 1.01 10.31
CA ASP A 119 1.91 2.22 10.63
C ASP A 119 1.91 3.26 9.49
N LEU A 120 2.31 2.90 8.26
CA LEU A 120 2.32 3.86 7.13
C LEU A 120 0.93 4.43 6.79
N GLN A 121 -0.14 3.65 6.97
CA GLN A 121 -1.51 4.15 6.81
C GLN A 121 -1.87 5.12 7.94
N PHE A 122 -1.40 4.85 9.15
CA PHE A 122 -1.59 5.70 10.31
C PHE A 122 -0.79 7.01 10.17
N GLU A 123 0.45 6.98 9.70
CA GLU A 123 1.23 8.17 9.34
C GLU A 123 0.50 9.05 8.31
N ARG A 124 -0.05 8.45 7.24
CA ARG A 124 -0.87 9.21 6.27
C ARG A 124 -2.10 9.83 6.93
N MET A 125 -2.73 9.16 7.89
CA MET A 125 -3.86 9.68 8.65
C MET A 125 -3.45 10.82 9.59
N LEU A 126 -2.29 10.72 10.24
CA LEU A 126 -1.74 11.74 11.13
C LEU A 126 -1.23 12.97 10.36
N SER A 127 -0.91 12.84 9.08
CA SER A 127 -0.40 13.93 8.24
C SER A 127 -1.44 15.03 7.98
N PRO A 128 -1.08 16.33 8.09
CA PRO A 128 -1.96 17.44 7.69
C PRO A 128 -2.29 17.48 6.19
N THR A 129 -1.46 16.88 5.35
CA THR A 129 -1.76 16.70 3.91
C THR A 129 -2.28 15.28 3.64
N GLY A 130 -2.69 14.60 4.70
CA GLY A 130 -3.32 13.29 4.69
C GLY A 130 -4.74 13.31 4.15
N PRO A 131 -5.31 12.14 3.82
CA PRO A 131 -6.71 12.04 3.40
C PRO A 131 -7.71 12.47 4.49
N THR A 132 -7.28 12.51 5.76
CA THR A 132 -8.10 12.88 6.92
C THR A 132 -7.71 14.23 7.54
N ASP A 133 -6.87 15.03 6.86
CA ASP A 133 -6.38 16.33 7.35
C ASP A 133 -5.75 16.26 8.77
N GLY A 134 -5.14 15.11 9.08
CA GLY A 134 -4.51 14.86 10.37
C GLY A 134 -5.44 14.33 11.47
N LEU A 135 -6.71 14.06 11.19
CA LEU A 135 -7.67 13.52 12.15
C LEU A 135 -7.49 12.00 12.30
N VAL A 136 -7.44 11.53 13.56
CA VAL A 136 -7.46 10.10 13.89
C VAL A 136 -8.90 9.60 13.82
N MET A 137 -9.19 8.73 12.84
CA MET A 137 -10.51 8.17 12.66
C MET A 137 -10.47 6.73 12.13
N SER A 138 -11.42 5.92 12.57
CA SER A 138 -11.56 4.54 12.12
C SER A 138 -11.93 4.48 10.64
N PRO A 139 -11.16 3.78 9.77
CA PRO A 139 -11.50 3.60 8.37
C PRO A 139 -12.80 2.82 8.13
N LEU A 140 -13.30 2.11 9.15
CA LEU A 140 -14.54 1.35 9.07
C LEU A 140 -15.78 2.26 9.00
N ASN A 141 -15.83 3.27 9.86
CA ASN A 141 -17.06 4.04 10.13
C ASN A 141 -16.83 5.55 10.32
N GLY A 142 -15.59 6.04 10.23
CA GLY A 142 -15.22 7.44 10.40
C GLY A 142 -15.30 7.96 11.84
N GLN A 143 -15.55 7.11 12.83
CA GLN A 143 -15.60 7.52 14.24
C GLN A 143 -14.19 7.74 14.79
N ILE A 144 -14.06 8.69 15.73
CA ILE A 144 -12.82 8.91 16.47
C ILE A 144 -12.69 7.79 17.52
N PRO A 145 -11.61 6.98 17.50
CA PRO A 145 -11.43 5.93 18.50
C PRO A 145 -11.17 6.54 19.87
N SER A 146 -11.73 5.94 20.92
CA SER A 146 -11.40 6.27 22.31
C SER A 146 -10.18 5.47 22.77
N ARG A 147 -10.06 4.21 22.31
CA ARG A 147 -8.92 3.32 22.60
C ARG A 147 -8.26 2.84 21.31
N LEU A 148 -6.97 3.11 21.17
CA LEU A 148 -6.13 2.71 20.05
C LEU A 148 -5.04 1.75 20.54
N ALA A 149 -4.87 0.60 19.90
CA ALA A 149 -3.67 -0.21 20.11
C ALA A 149 -2.66 0.02 18.99
N ILE A 150 -1.38 0.13 19.34
CA ILE A 150 -0.28 0.00 18.38
C ILE A 150 0.47 -1.29 18.72
N ILE A 151 0.61 -2.20 17.78
CA ILE A 151 1.16 -3.54 18.03
C ILE A 151 2.33 -3.85 17.09
N GLN A 152 3.34 -4.54 17.62
CA GLN A 152 4.47 -5.02 16.83
C GLN A 152 4.05 -6.16 15.88
N GLY A 153 4.13 -5.94 14.57
CA GLY A 153 3.77 -6.96 13.58
C GLY A 153 4.78 -8.11 13.47
N HIS A 154 6.03 -7.87 13.84
CA HIS A 154 7.11 -8.86 13.80
C HIS A 154 7.89 -8.93 15.12
N PRO A 155 7.26 -9.43 16.20
CA PRO A 155 7.83 -9.38 17.56
C PRO A 155 8.98 -10.37 17.80
N GLU A 156 9.27 -11.25 16.85
CA GLU A 156 10.37 -12.23 16.94
C GLU A 156 11.67 -11.74 16.26
N GLU A 157 11.64 -10.55 15.67
CA GLU A 157 12.80 -9.97 14.99
C GLU A 157 13.83 -9.44 15.99
N ASP A 158 15.04 -9.17 15.48
CA ASP A 158 16.11 -8.61 16.29
C ASP A 158 15.95 -7.10 16.55
N GLU A 159 16.90 -6.56 17.31
CA GLU A 159 16.91 -5.14 17.68
C GLU A 159 16.98 -4.18 16.49
N ASN A 160 17.55 -4.59 15.34
CA ASN A 160 17.65 -3.74 14.15
C ASN A 160 16.28 -3.42 13.58
N HIS A 161 15.28 -4.28 13.80
CA HIS A 161 13.89 -4.01 13.47
C HIS A 161 13.09 -3.49 14.66
N LEU A 162 13.21 -4.13 15.82
CA LEU A 162 12.36 -3.81 16.99
C LEU A 162 12.57 -2.38 17.49
N LEU A 163 13.81 -1.90 17.57
CA LEU A 163 14.09 -0.57 18.09
C LEU A 163 13.50 0.56 17.21
N PRO A 164 13.79 0.65 15.89
CA PRO A 164 13.25 1.72 15.06
C PRO A 164 11.72 1.65 14.92
N SER A 165 11.14 0.45 14.80
CA SER A 165 9.68 0.29 14.72
C SER A 165 8.98 0.70 16.02
N LEU A 166 9.56 0.37 17.19
CA LEU A 166 9.04 0.79 18.48
C LEU A 166 9.13 2.32 18.67
N ILE A 167 10.24 2.93 18.25
CA ILE A 167 10.39 4.40 18.25
C ILE A 167 9.34 5.05 17.33
N LEU A 168 9.09 4.49 16.14
CA LEU A 168 8.03 4.94 15.25
C LEU A 168 6.66 4.90 15.95
N GLY A 169 6.30 3.78 16.55
CA GLY A 169 5.02 3.64 17.26
C GLY A 169 4.87 4.63 18.43
N VAL A 170 5.95 4.91 19.17
CA VAL A 170 5.93 5.95 20.22
C VAL A 170 5.69 7.34 19.63
N ASN A 171 6.37 7.68 18.54
CA ASN A 171 6.20 8.98 17.88
C ASN A 171 4.79 9.15 17.31
N GLU A 172 4.26 8.13 16.63
CA GLU A 172 2.89 8.11 16.14
C GLU A 172 1.88 8.27 17.29
N SER A 173 2.12 7.59 18.43
CA SER A 173 1.30 7.74 19.64
C SER A 173 1.28 9.17 20.15
N ILE A 174 2.45 9.82 20.25
CA ILE A 174 2.57 11.22 20.69
C ILE A 174 1.76 12.15 19.77
N LEU A 175 1.87 11.96 18.45
CA LEU A 175 1.13 12.74 17.47
C LEU A 175 -0.39 12.53 17.58
N ALA A 176 -0.83 11.28 17.74
CA ALA A 176 -2.24 10.93 17.89
C ALA A 176 -2.84 11.56 19.16
N LEU A 177 -2.16 11.41 20.28
CA LEU A 177 -2.55 11.94 21.60
C LEU A 177 -2.56 13.47 21.64
N HIS A 178 -1.68 14.14 20.89
CA HIS A 178 -1.69 15.60 20.81
C HIS A 178 -2.90 16.15 20.04
N LYS A 179 -3.43 15.38 19.09
CA LYS A 179 -4.51 15.81 18.20
C LYS A 179 -5.90 15.37 18.64
N THR A 180 -5.98 14.36 19.51
CA THR A 180 -7.23 13.70 19.86
C THR A 180 -7.42 13.75 21.37
N GLU A 181 -8.42 14.50 21.82
CA GLU A 181 -8.78 14.58 23.23
C GLU A 181 -9.31 13.22 23.71
N GLU A 182 -8.99 12.85 24.96
CA GLU A 182 -9.46 11.62 25.62
C GLU A 182 -9.03 10.29 24.96
N LEU A 183 -8.18 10.33 23.93
CA LEU A 183 -7.60 9.13 23.32
C LEU A 183 -6.67 8.43 24.31
N GLU A 184 -6.85 7.12 24.47
CA GLU A 184 -5.92 6.23 25.15
C GLU A 184 -5.21 5.35 24.12
N VAL A 185 -3.88 5.31 24.19
CA VAL A 185 -3.05 4.50 23.30
C VAL A 185 -2.31 3.44 24.12
N THR A 186 -2.46 2.17 23.74
CA THR A 186 -1.65 1.08 24.31
C THR A 186 -0.70 0.55 23.23
N LEU A 187 0.61 0.66 23.46
CA LEU A 187 1.64 0.14 22.57
C LEU A 187 2.17 -1.19 23.12
N VAL A 188 1.97 -2.27 22.36
CA VAL A 188 2.42 -3.62 22.70
C VAL A 188 3.57 -4.06 21.78
N SER A 189 4.77 -4.15 22.34
CA SER A 189 5.96 -4.63 21.63
C SER A 189 6.97 -5.22 22.63
N PRO A 190 7.77 -6.22 22.23
CA PRO A 190 8.99 -6.54 22.99
C PRO A 190 9.88 -5.31 23.05
N PHE A 191 10.46 -5.04 24.21
CA PHE A 191 11.44 -3.98 24.37
C PHE A 191 12.85 -4.53 24.14
N SER A 192 13.65 -3.79 23.40
CA SER A 192 15.08 -4.06 23.30
C SER A 192 15.82 -3.42 24.48
N ASP A 193 17.01 -3.93 24.80
CA ASP A 193 17.84 -3.39 25.88
C ASP A 193 18.13 -1.89 25.69
N THR A 194 18.37 -1.47 24.44
CA THR A 194 18.59 -0.05 24.09
C THR A 194 17.32 0.76 24.33
N PHE A 195 16.15 0.26 23.95
CA PHE A 195 14.89 0.96 24.19
C PHE A 195 14.63 1.17 25.68
N GLU A 196 14.78 0.11 26.49
CA GLU A 196 14.54 0.17 27.93
C GLU A 196 15.45 1.18 28.64
N LYS A 197 16.71 1.25 28.23
CA LYS A 197 17.70 2.12 28.84
C LYS A 197 17.56 3.58 28.38
N ASP A 198 17.46 3.80 27.07
CA ASP A 198 17.67 5.13 26.49
C ASP A 198 16.36 5.87 26.15
N TYR A 199 15.24 5.15 25.94
CA TYR A 199 13.99 5.74 25.43
C TYR A 199 12.79 5.57 26.38
N LEU A 200 12.68 4.42 27.05
CA LEU A 200 11.57 4.11 27.95
C LEU A 200 11.33 5.17 29.05
N PRO A 201 12.36 5.77 29.69
CA PRO A 201 12.15 6.80 30.71
C PRO A 201 11.42 8.04 30.21
N GLU A 202 11.66 8.46 28.96
CA GLU A 202 10.98 9.60 28.35
C GLU A 202 9.61 9.18 27.80
N ALA A 203 9.53 8.02 27.14
CA ALA A 203 8.28 7.52 26.57
C ALA A 203 7.19 7.30 27.64
N LYS A 204 7.55 6.87 28.85
CA LYS A 204 6.63 6.74 30.00
C LYS A 204 6.05 8.06 30.52
N LYS A 205 6.63 9.21 30.15
CA LYS A 205 6.11 10.53 30.57
C LYS A 205 4.97 11.01 29.66
N VAL A 206 4.76 10.36 28.52
CA VAL A 206 3.68 10.70 27.57
C VAL A 206 2.34 10.33 28.21
N LYS A 207 1.49 11.32 28.45
CA LYS A 207 0.16 11.11 29.04
C LYS A 207 -0.76 10.45 28.02
N GLY A 208 -1.52 9.44 28.46
CA GLY A 208 -2.42 8.68 27.59
C GLY A 208 -1.74 7.55 26.80
N LEU A 209 -0.41 7.39 26.94
CA LEU A 209 0.34 6.28 26.36
C LEU A 209 0.69 5.23 27.42
N GLU A 210 0.17 4.02 27.25
CA GLU A 210 0.58 2.83 27.98
C GLU A 210 1.57 2.01 27.13
N LEU A 211 2.75 1.71 27.69
CA LEU A 211 3.76 0.88 27.04
C LEU A 211 3.78 -0.49 27.68
N VAL A 212 3.58 -1.54 26.88
CA VAL A 212 3.56 -2.93 27.32
C VAL A 212 4.74 -3.69 26.69
N ASN A 213 5.66 -4.16 27.54
CA ASN A 213 6.68 -5.12 27.11
C ASN A 213 6.01 -6.49 26.91
N GLY A 214 5.76 -6.84 25.65
CA GLY A 214 4.81 -7.89 25.34
C GLY A 214 4.71 -8.24 23.86
N LYS A 215 4.13 -9.39 23.54
CA LYS A 215 3.93 -9.86 22.16
C LYS A 215 2.45 -9.89 21.83
N PRO A 216 1.99 -9.26 20.72
CA PRO A 216 0.64 -9.46 20.25
C PRO A 216 0.46 -10.90 19.75
N LEU A 217 -0.66 -11.52 20.08
CA LEU A 217 -0.97 -12.91 19.74
C LEU A 217 -2.09 -13.00 18.70
N SER A 218 -3.20 -12.29 18.91
CA SER A 218 -4.31 -12.29 17.96
C SER A 218 -5.26 -11.12 18.15
N VAL A 219 -5.96 -10.77 17.08
CA VAL A 219 -7.06 -9.81 17.04
C VAL A 219 -8.33 -10.52 16.59
N LYS A 220 -9.41 -10.36 17.36
CA LYS A 220 -10.73 -10.88 17.02
C LYS A 220 -11.78 -9.78 17.16
N GLN A 221 -12.71 -9.72 16.23
CA GLN A 221 -13.88 -8.87 16.37
C GLN A 221 -14.95 -9.62 17.17
N GLU A 222 -15.57 -8.96 18.16
CA GLU A 222 -16.69 -9.56 18.89
C GLU A 222 -17.94 -9.67 18.01
N THR A 223 -18.75 -10.70 18.23
CA THR A 223 -19.86 -11.09 17.36
C THR A 223 -20.93 -10.02 17.18
N ASP A 224 -21.08 -9.12 18.16
CA ASP A 224 -22.14 -8.10 18.20
C ASP A 224 -21.59 -6.66 18.25
N GLY A 225 -20.27 -6.48 18.12
CA GLY A 225 -19.58 -5.21 18.35
C GLY A 225 -18.66 -4.76 17.20
N LEU A 226 -18.32 -3.47 17.23
CA LEU A 226 -17.26 -2.90 16.38
C LEU A 226 -15.88 -2.92 17.08
N GLY A 227 -15.83 -3.36 18.33
CA GLY A 227 -14.59 -3.48 19.09
C GLY A 227 -13.72 -4.64 18.61
N LEU A 228 -12.41 -4.42 18.69
CA LEU A 228 -11.36 -5.40 18.42
C LEU A 228 -10.78 -5.89 19.73
N LEU A 229 -11.00 -7.16 20.04
CA LEU A 229 -10.37 -7.83 21.17
C LEU A 229 -8.94 -8.23 20.77
N LEU A 230 -7.97 -7.53 21.35
CA LEU A 230 -6.55 -7.84 21.21
C LEU A 230 -6.12 -8.76 22.36
N THR A 231 -5.56 -9.91 22.00
CA THR A 231 -4.87 -10.81 22.92
C THR A 231 -3.36 -10.60 22.78
N TYR A 232 -2.67 -10.40 23.90
CA TYR A 232 -1.22 -10.20 23.94
C TYR A 232 -0.60 -10.74 25.22
N THR A 233 0.71 -10.99 25.21
CA THR A 233 1.47 -11.28 26.42
C THR A 233 1.93 -9.99 27.09
N GLY A 234 1.92 -9.94 28.42
CA GLY A 234 2.57 -8.90 29.22
C GLY A 234 3.41 -9.51 30.33
N THR A 235 3.90 -8.67 31.25
CA THR A 235 4.73 -9.10 32.39
C THR A 235 4.05 -10.14 33.29
N ASP A 236 2.72 -10.11 33.38
CA ASP A 236 1.93 -10.96 34.27
C ASP A 236 1.26 -12.15 33.54
N GLY A 237 1.63 -12.39 32.28
CA GLY A 237 1.03 -13.42 31.43
C GLY A 237 0.15 -12.86 30.30
N GLU A 238 -0.73 -13.70 29.78
CA GLU A 238 -1.64 -13.34 28.68
C GLU A 238 -2.75 -12.40 29.16
N LYS A 239 -2.98 -11.31 28.43
CA LYS A 239 -4.01 -10.31 28.66
C LYS A 239 -4.87 -10.16 27.42
N GLN A 240 -6.13 -9.78 27.64
CA GLN A 240 -7.09 -9.46 26.58
C GLN A 240 -7.69 -8.09 26.88
N GLN A 241 -7.71 -7.23 25.87
CA GLN A 241 -8.25 -5.89 25.98
C GLN A 241 -8.91 -5.48 24.67
N GLU A 242 -9.99 -4.71 24.79
CA GLU A 242 -10.76 -4.22 23.65
C GLU A 242 -10.26 -2.85 23.20
N PHE A 243 -10.18 -2.66 21.89
CA PHE A 243 -9.77 -1.43 21.23
C PHE A 243 -10.72 -1.09 20.09
N ASP A 244 -10.88 0.20 19.81
CA ASP A 244 -11.72 0.69 18.71
C ASP A 244 -10.98 0.64 17.37
N MET A 245 -9.65 0.63 17.43
CA MET A 245 -8.76 0.64 16.27
C MET A 245 -7.41 0.05 16.66
N ILE A 246 -6.77 -0.64 15.71
CA ILE A 246 -5.44 -1.23 15.89
C ILE A 246 -4.52 -0.80 14.75
N VAL A 247 -3.31 -0.39 15.08
CA VAL A 247 -2.21 -0.08 14.15
C VAL A 247 -1.15 -1.16 14.29
N VAL A 248 -0.74 -1.76 13.19
CA VAL A 248 0.31 -2.79 13.15
C VAL A 248 1.59 -2.18 12.63
N LEU A 249 2.64 -2.18 13.45
CA LEU A 249 3.99 -1.78 13.05
C LEU A 249 4.54 -2.83 12.07
N THR A 250 4.90 -2.40 10.87
CA THR A 250 5.30 -3.28 9.78
C THR A 250 6.82 -3.43 9.70
N LYS A 251 7.29 -4.56 9.19
CA LYS A 251 8.70 -4.74 8.82
C LYS A 251 8.86 -4.43 7.34
N PRO A 252 9.62 -3.39 6.97
CA PRO A 252 9.95 -3.13 5.57
C PRO A 252 10.49 -4.32 4.83
N LYS A 253 10.13 -4.41 3.54
CA LYS A 253 10.68 -5.41 2.64
C LYS A 253 11.57 -4.73 1.59
N LEU A 254 12.69 -5.38 1.27
CA LEU A 254 13.52 -4.94 0.17
C LEU A 254 12.75 -5.10 -1.16
N SER A 255 12.70 -4.04 -1.96
CA SER A 255 12.08 -4.09 -3.28
C SER A 255 12.74 -5.16 -4.16
N SER A 256 11.91 -5.85 -4.96
CA SER A 256 12.39 -6.80 -5.96
C SER A 256 13.29 -6.13 -6.99
N ASP A 257 13.06 -4.85 -7.28
CA ASP A 257 13.84 -4.10 -8.27
C ASP A 257 15.26 -3.84 -7.77
N ILE A 258 15.40 -3.51 -6.49
CA ILE A 258 16.71 -3.36 -5.83
C ILE A 258 17.46 -4.69 -5.83
N SER A 259 16.76 -5.77 -5.46
CA SER A 259 17.33 -7.13 -5.47
C SER A 259 17.80 -7.54 -6.87
N ASN A 260 17.05 -7.17 -7.91
CA ASN A 260 17.40 -7.45 -9.30
C ASN A 260 18.56 -6.57 -9.77
N LEU A 261 18.59 -5.29 -9.37
CA LEU A 261 19.64 -4.34 -9.70
C LEU A 261 20.98 -4.75 -9.09
N SER A 262 20.97 -5.15 -7.81
CA SER A 262 22.14 -5.72 -7.11
C SER A 262 22.74 -6.89 -7.88
N LYS A 263 21.92 -7.84 -8.35
CA LYS A 263 22.38 -8.97 -9.18
C LYS A 263 22.95 -8.53 -10.52
N LYS A 264 22.32 -7.56 -11.18
CA LYS A 264 22.78 -7.04 -12.49
C LYS A 264 24.13 -6.32 -12.38
N LEU A 265 24.34 -5.58 -11.28
CA LEU A 265 25.57 -4.83 -11.03
C LEU A 265 26.65 -5.63 -10.30
N ASN A 266 26.33 -6.83 -9.83
CA ASN A 266 27.18 -7.67 -8.98
C ASN A 266 27.70 -6.90 -7.74
N GLN A 267 26.79 -6.18 -7.09
CA GLN A 267 27.05 -5.38 -5.87
C GLN A 267 26.13 -5.85 -4.75
N GLU A 268 26.64 -5.94 -3.52
CA GLU A 268 25.82 -6.29 -2.36
C GLU A 268 24.89 -5.13 -1.96
N VAL A 269 23.68 -5.47 -1.50
CA VAL A 269 22.78 -4.50 -0.88
C VAL A 269 23.17 -4.38 0.58
N VAL A 270 23.67 -3.21 0.97
CA VAL A 270 23.89 -2.89 2.38
C VAL A 270 22.55 -2.39 2.94
N SER A 271 21.84 -3.25 3.67
CA SER A 271 20.71 -2.83 4.51
C SER A 271 21.28 -2.33 5.84
N ALA A 272 21.09 -1.04 6.12
CA ALA A 272 21.41 -0.43 7.41
C ALA A 272 20.30 -0.68 8.42
#